data_AF-A0A7Y3CIN8-F1
#
_entry.id   AF-A0A7Y3CIN8-F1
#
_cell.length_a   1.000
_cell.length_b   1.000
_cell.length_c   1.000
_cell.angle_alpha   90.00
_cell.angle_beta   90.00
_cell.angle_gamma   90.00
#
_symmetry.space_group_name_H-M   'P 1'
#
loop_
_entity.id
_entity.type
_entity.pdbx_description
1 polymer ?
#
loop_
_entity_poly.entity_id
_entity_poly.type
_entity_poly.pdbx_seq_one_letter_code
_entity_poly.pdbx_strand_id
1 'polypeptide(L)'
;MNDTDTILKQISEILLRSFIVAMALLILWLVIYLMIGNYWYISHTKFFDLTEHELSLFNYAGMGLFKILALCFMLGPFVAIKMVLGIKKNKDLVLIGF
;
A
#
# COMPACT_ATOMS: atom_id res chain seq x y z
N MET A 1 4.32 -14.23 27.25
CA MET A 1 3.77 -13.46 26.12
C MET A 1 2.57 -14.23 25.61
N ASN A 2 1.39 -13.61 25.54
CA ASN A 2 0.14 -14.32 25.21
C ASN A 2 0.16 -14.73 23.72
N ASP A 3 -0.38 -15.90 23.38
CA ASP A 3 -0.37 -16.43 22.00
C ASP A 3 -1.03 -15.46 21.00
N THR A 4 -2.07 -14.77 21.43
CA THR A 4 -2.75 -13.73 20.64
C THR A 4 -1.82 -12.57 20.28
N ASP A 5 -0.92 -12.16 21.18
CA ASP A 5 0.01 -11.05 20.92
C ASP A 5 1.03 -11.44 19.86
N THR A 6 1.48 -12.70 19.90
CA THR A 6 2.38 -13.28 18.90
C THR A 6 1.72 -13.29 17.52
N ILE A 7 0.46 -13.73 17.43
CA ILE A 7 -0.31 -13.75 16.18
C ILE A 7 -0.51 -12.32 15.65
N LEU A 8 -0.94 -11.38 16.49
CA LEU A 8 -1.11 -9.97 16.11
C LEU A 8 0.21 -9.37 15.59
N LYS A 9 1.34 -9.68 16.25
CA LYS A 9 2.65 -9.23 15.80
C LYS A 9 2.99 -9.79 14.42
N GLN A 10 2.77 -11.08 14.17
CA GLN A 10 2.98 -11.70 12.86
C GLN A 10 2.09 -11.06 11.78
N ILE A 11 0.81 -10.86 12.04
CA ILE A 11 -0.12 -10.19 11.11
C ILE A 11 0.38 -8.78 10.79
N SER A 12 0.84 -8.02 11.80
CA SER A 12 1.38 -6.68 11.57
C SER A 12 2.61 -6.69 10.66
N GLU A 13 3.51 -7.67 10.80
CA GLU A 13 4.68 -7.77 9.93
C GLU A 13 4.30 -8.18 8.50
N ILE A 14 3.32 -9.07 8.33
CA ILE A 14 2.80 -9.46 7.01
C ILE A 14 2.17 -8.24 6.33
N LEU A 15 1.34 -7.48 7.05
CA LEU A 15 0.73 -6.23 6.53
C LEU A 15 1.78 -5.24 6.04
N LEU A 16 2.87 -5.06 6.80
CA LEU A 16 3.95 -4.17 6.41
C LEU A 16 4.71 -4.66 5.16
N ARG A 17 5.03 -5.96 5.10
CA ARG A 17 5.67 -6.54 3.91
C ARG A 17 4.78 -6.45 2.68
N SER A 18 3.47 -6.67 2.85
CA SER A 18 2.49 -6.54 1.78
C SER A 18 2.37 -5.08 1.30
N PHE A 19 2.45 -4.11 2.22
CA PHE A 19 2.50 -2.69 1.87
C PHE A 19 3.75 -2.33 1.04
N ILE A 20 4.92 -2.88 1.39
CA ILE A 20 6.15 -2.71 0.61
C ILE A 20 5.97 -3.25 -0.81
N VAL A 21 5.35 -4.43 -0.97
CA VAL A 21 5.06 -5.00 -2.29
C VAL A 21 4.09 -4.12 -3.08
N ALA A 22 3.04 -3.58 -2.45
CA ALA A 22 2.13 -2.64 -3.10
C ALA A 22 2.84 -1.35 -3.57
N MET A 23 3.75 -0.81 -2.75
CA MET A 23 4.56 0.34 -3.12
C MET A 23 5.54 0.02 -4.26
N ALA A 24 6.14 -1.18 -4.26
CA ALA A 24 6.98 -1.63 -5.36
C ALA A 24 6.19 -1.77 -6.66
N LEU A 25 4.94 -2.25 -6.59
CA LEU A 25 4.05 -2.32 -7.75
C LEU A 25 3.69 -0.93 -8.29
N LEU A 26 3.48 0.07 -7.42
CA LEU A 26 3.30 1.47 -7.86
C LEU A 26 4.53 2.02 -8.58
N ILE A 27 5.72 1.74 -8.07
CA ILE A 27 6.97 2.16 -8.72
C ILE A 27 7.11 1.46 -10.06
N LEU A 28 6.83 0.15 -10.13
CA LEU A 28 6.86 -0.60 -11.38
C LEU A 28 5.86 -0.01 -12.39
N TRP A 29 4.64 0.31 -11.96
CA TRP A 29 3.63 0.96 -12.81
C TRP A 29 4.15 2.31 -13.33
N LEU A 30 4.73 3.14 -12.46
CA LEU A 30 5.32 4.42 -12.84
C LEU A 30 6.43 4.24 -13.88
N VAL A 31 7.32 3.26 -13.69
CA VAL A 31 8.40 2.94 -14.64
C VAL A 31 7.82 2.52 -16.00
N ILE A 32 6.83 1.64 -16.01
CA ILE A 32 6.15 1.21 -17.25
C ILE A 32 5.51 2.41 -17.95
N TYR A 33 4.82 3.28 -17.21
CA TYR A 33 4.22 4.50 -17.74
C TYR A 33 5.26 5.42 -18.38
N LEU A 34 6.40 5.65 -17.71
CA LEU A 34 7.50 6.48 -18.23
C LEU A 34 8.16 5.85 -19.47
N MET A 35 8.34 4.52 -19.51
CA MET A 35 8.96 3.82 -20.64
C MET A 35 8.06 3.80 -21.89
N ILE A 36 6.74 3.68 -21.71
CA ILE A 36 5.80 3.64 -22.83
C ILE A 36 5.49 5.06 -23.37
N GLY A 37 5.83 6.14 -22.66
CA GLY A 37 5.53 7.53 -23.06
C GLY A 37 5.89 7.92 -24.50
N ASN A 38 6.92 7.30 -25.12
CA ASN A 38 7.27 7.55 -26.52
C ASN A 38 6.61 6.59 -27.53
N TYR A 39 6.08 5.45 -27.09
CA TYR A 39 5.50 4.40 -27.94
C TYR A 39 3.96 4.34 -27.86
N TRP A 40 3.35 5.04 -26.90
CA TRP A 40 1.91 4.94 -26.63
C TRP A 40 1.04 5.38 -27.83
N TYR A 41 1.47 6.43 -28.53
CA TYR A 41 0.69 7.04 -29.63
C TYR A 41 0.47 6.09 -30.82
N ILE A 42 1.44 5.20 -31.09
CA ILE A 42 1.42 4.34 -32.30
C ILE A 42 0.60 3.06 -32.07
N SER A 43 0.56 2.56 -30.83
CA SER A 43 -0.09 1.26 -30.53
C SER A 43 -1.54 1.37 -30.07
N HIS A 44 -1.94 2.45 -29.37
CA HIS A 44 -3.30 2.56 -28.83
C HIS A 44 -4.34 3.12 -29.81
N THR A 45 -3.93 3.99 -30.74
CA THR A 45 -4.79 4.51 -31.82
C THR A 45 -5.42 3.42 -32.70
N LYS A 46 -4.89 2.19 -32.68
CA LYS A 46 -5.47 1.03 -33.37
C LYS A 46 -6.60 0.30 -32.61
N PHE A 47 -6.68 0.42 -31.28
CA PHE A 47 -7.65 -0.32 -30.46
C PHE A 47 -8.65 0.59 -29.75
N PHE A 48 -8.26 1.83 -29.40
CA PHE A 48 -9.12 2.82 -28.77
C PHE A 48 -8.70 4.22 -29.24
N ASP A 49 -9.67 5.02 -29.69
CA ASP A 49 -9.48 6.40 -30.12
C ASP A 49 -9.34 7.35 -28.91
N LEU A 50 -8.49 6.96 -27.95
CA LEU A 50 -8.24 7.69 -26.71
C LEU A 50 -7.16 8.73 -26.94
N THR A 51 -7.43 9.96 -26.50
CA THR A 51 -6.44 11.04 -26.53
C THR A 51 -5.32 10.80 -25.50
N GLU A 52 -4.12 11.33 -25.74
CA GLU A 52 -3.00 11.22 -24.78
C GLU A 52 -3.37 11.72 -23.37
N HIS A 53 -4.22 12.75 -23.33
CA HIS A 53 -4.71 13.33 -22.09
C HIS A 53 -5.57 12.33 -21.29
N GLU A 54 -6.53 11.65 -21.93
CA GLU A 54 -7.40 10.68 -21.26
C GLU A 54 -6.61 9.49 -20.72
N LEU A 55 -5.62 9.05 -21.47
CA LEU A 55 -4.79 7.94 -21.07
C LEU A 55 -3.84 8.30 -19.92
N SER A 56 -3.29 9.51 -19.94
CA SER A 56 -2.53 10.06 -18.81
C SER A 56 -3.41 10.18 -17.57
N LEU A 57 -4.63 10.72 -17.72
CA LEU A 57 -5.59 10.88 -16.62
C LEU A 57 -5.99 9.52 -16.01
N PHE A 58 -6.26 8.51 -16.83
CA PHE A 58 -6.60 7.17 -16.36
C PHE A 58 -5.45 6.53 -15.57
N ASN A 59 -4.22 6.63 -16.08
CA ASN A 59 -3.04 6.12 -15.38
C ASN A 59 -2.81 6.86 -14.05
N TYR A 60 -2.93 8.19 -14.05
CA TYR A 60 -2.78 8.99 -12.83
C TYR A 60 -3.86 8.68 -11.80
N ALA A 61 -5.11 8.56 -12.24
CA ALA A 61 -6.23 8.18 -11.38
C ALA A 61 -6.04 6.76 -10.82
N GLY A 62 -5.61 5.80 -11.64
CA GLY A 62 -5.32 4.43 -11.23
C GLY A 62 -4.19 4.36 -10.19
N MET A 63 -3.07 5.05 -10.43
CA MET A 63 -1.97 5.15 -9.47
C MET A 63 -2.40 5.83 -8.17
N GLY A 64 -3.19 6.91 -8.25
CA GLY A 64 -3.73 7.61 -7.08
C GLY A 64 -4.65 6.72 -6.25
N LEU A 65 -5.62 6.06 -6.88
CA LEU A 65 -6.54 5.12 -6.22
C LEU A 65 -5.78 3.97 -5.57
N PHE A 66 -4.86 3.34 -6.29
CA PHE A 66 -4.08 2.22 -5.76
C PHE A 66 -3.22 2.64 -4.57
N LYS A 67 -2.64 3.85 -4.60
CA LYS A 67 -1.90 4.42 -3.48
C LYS A 67 -2.78 4.62 -2.25
N ILE A 68 -4.00 5.13 -2.42
CA ILE A 68 -4.96 5.30 -1.31
C ILE A 68 -5.36 3.93 -0.75
N LEU A 69 -5.66 2.95 -1.62
CA LEU A 69 -6.02 1.60 -1.19
C LEU A 69 -4.88 0.94 -0.40
N ALA A 70 -3.64 1.04 -0.88
CA ALA A 70 -2.48 0.51 -0.16
C ALA A 70 -2.33 1.13 1.23
N LEU A 71 -2.49 2.46 1.36
CA LEU A 71 -2.43 3.15 2.64
C LEU A 71 -3.57 2.76 3.57
N CYS A 72 -4.82 2.78 3.09
CA CYS A 72 -5.99 2.51 3.93
C CYS A 72 -6.07 1.04 4.36
N PHE A 73 -5.89 0.10 3.41
CA PHE A 73 -6.13 -1.33 3.67
C PHE A 73 -4.91 -2.09 4.22
N MET A 74 -3.69 -1.59 4.04
CA MET A 74 -2.50 -2.26 4.57
C MET A 74 -1.88 -1.50 5.74
N LEU A 75 -1.66 -0.19 5.55
CA LEU A 75 -1.00 0.63 6.56
C LEU A 75 -1.96 0.96 7.72
N GLY A 76 -3.24 1.19 7.43
CA GLY A 76 -4.30 1.37 8.44
C GLY A 76 -4.32 0.26 9.51
N PRO A 77 -4.55 -1.02 9.15
CA PRO A 77 -4.57 -2.11 10.13
C PRO A 77 -3.19 -2.36 10.77
N PHE A 78 -2.08 -2.13 10.05
CA PHE A 78 -0.74 -2.21 10.65
C PHE A 78 -0.59 -1.26 11.84
N VAL A 79 -0.97 0.01 11.65
CA VAL A 79 -0.89 1.04 12.69
C VAL A 79 -1.83 0.70 13.84
N ALA A 80 -3.06 0.26 13.55
CA ALA A 80 -4.03 -0.13 14.57
C ALA A 80 -3.49 -1.26 15.48
N ILE A 81 -2.92 -2.32 14.90
CA ILE A 81 -2.33 -3.43 15.66
C ILE A 81 -1.16 -2.95 16.53
N LYS A 82 -0.27 -2.11 15.97
CA LYS A 82 0.87 -1.57 16.73
C LYS A 82 0.43 -0.68 17.89
N MET A 83 -0.64 0.11 17.73
CA MET A 83 -1.20 0.88 18.84
C MET A 83 -1.73 -0.02 19.95
N VAL A 84 -2.51 -1.05 19.61
CA VAL A 84 -3.07 -1.99 20.61
C VAL A 84 -1.95 -2.71 21.38
N LEU A 85 -0.94 -3.22 20.67
CA LEU A 85 0.21 -3.88 21.31
C LEU A 85 1.03 -2.90 22.18
N GLY A 86 1.17 -1.64 21.77
CA GLY A 86 1.87 -0.61 22.53
C GLY A 86 1.15 -0.20 23.82
N ILE A 87 -0.18 -0.04 23.76
CA ILE A 87 -1.04 0.28 24.92
C ILE A 87 -0.97 -0.86 25.95
N LYS A 88 -1.04 -2.12 25.50
CA LYS A 88 -0.96 -3.29 26.37
C LYS A 88 0.33 -3.34 27.18
N LYS A 89 1.48 -3.15 26.50
CA LYS A 89 2.80 -3.11 27.14
C LYS A 89 2.87 -2.06 28.27
N ASN A 90 2.29 -0.88 28.06
CA ASN A 90 2.32 0.19 29.06
C ASN A 90 1.47 -0.19 30.30
N LYS A 91 0.31 -0.80 30.09
CA LYS A 91 -0.57 -1.25 31.18
C LYS A 91 0.10 -2.33 32.04
N ASP A 92 0.79 -3.28 31.40
CA ASP A 92 1.52 -4.33 32.10
C ASP A 92 2.62 -3.73 32.99
N LEU A 93 3.39 -2.76 32.49
CA LEU A 93 4.45 -2.08 33.26
C LEU A 93 3.94 -1.32 34.49
N VAL A 94 2.76 -0.70 34.39
CA VAL A 94 2.14 -0.01 35.54
C VAL A 94 1.72 -0.99 36.64
N LEU A 95 1.30 -2.21 36.28
CA LEU A 95 0.86 -3.23 37.25
C LEU A 95 2.01 -3.91 38.01
N ILE A 96 3.23 -3.90 37.49
CA ILE A 96 4.42 -4.49 38.15
C ILE A 96 5.19 -3.48 39.00
N GLY A 97 4.84 -2.18 38.91
CA GLY A 97 5.50 -1.08 39.61
C GLY A 97 4.83 -0.65 40.92
N PHE A 98 3.83 -1.38 41.39
CA PHE A 98 3.15 -1.24 42.70
C PHE A 98 3.23 -2.56 43.47
#